data_AF-A0A3C1D7T5-F1
#
_entry.id   AF-A0A3C1D7T5-F1
#
_cell.length_a   1.000
_cell.length_b   1.000
_cell.length_c   1.000
_cell.angle_alpha   90.00
_cell.angle_beta   90.00
_cell.angle_gamma   90.00
#
_symmetry.space_group_name_H-M   'P 1'
#
loop_
_entity.id
_entity.type
_entity.pdbx_description
1 polymer ?
#
loop_
_entity_poly.entity_id
_entity_poly.type
_entity_poly.pdbx_seq_one_letter_code
_entity_poly.pdbx_strand_id
1 'polypeptide(L)'
;RVVIESFELTILRRLRERGTHAELVFLLEAGGIPADQLTDPTSRSYTEWMTPEGLDVLAAHVDGISPDKTVILAPDAEGRATGPAPVVARAHERGLAVFTWTCRPENAFLLPPFRTGDLADYGDWRSEWAVLARAGLDGVFVDHADLGVEVFGTEPIGEGG
;
A
#
# COMPACT_ATOMS: atom_id res chain seq x y z
N ARG A 1 9.40 16.50 8.23
CA ARG A 1 8.35 16.11 7.25
C ARG A 1 7.20 15.53 8.06
N VAL A 2 5.95 15.88 7.74
CA VAL A 2 4.75 15.34 8.41
C VAL A 2 3.88 14.71 7.34
N VAL A 3 3.43 13.48 7.59
CA VAL A 3 2.50 12.73 6.75
C VAL A 3 1.22 12.50 7.54
N ILE A 4 0.07 12.70 6.91
CA ILE A 4 -1.25 12.42 7.47
C ILE A 4 -1.92 11.38 6.59
N GLU A 5 -2.33 10.26 7.18
CA GLU A 5 -2.99 9.18 6.48
C GLU A 5 -4.40 8.96 7.00
N SER A 6 -5.33 8.59 6.12
CA SER A 6 -6.71 8.29 6.51
C SER A 6 -7.37 7.35 5.51
N PHE A 7 -8.26 6.49 6.01
CA PHE A 7 -9.19 5.70 5.18
C PHE A 7 -10.38 6.53 4.68
N GLU A 8 -10.54 7.76 5.16
CA GLU A 8 -11.61 8.67 4.76
C GLU A 8 -11.07 9.73 3.79
N LEU A 9 -11.47 9.67 2.52
CA LEU A 9 -10.97 10.63 1.51
C LEU A 9 -11.51 12.04 1.78
N THR A 10 -12.70 12.16 2.38
CA THR A 10 -13.33 13.45 2.64
C THR A 10 -12.53 14.28 3.63
N ILE A 11 -11.93 13.68 4.65
CA ILE A 11 -11.10 14.45 5.61
C ILE A 11 -9.80 14.93 4.96
N LEU A 12 -9.17 14.13 4.10
CA LEU A 12 -7.95 14.52 3.39
C LEU A 12 -8.21 15.70 2.45
N ARG A 13 -9.33 15.65 1.69
CA ARG A 13 -9.77 16.78 0.86
C ARG A 13 -9.97 18.06 1.69
N ARG A 14 -10.66 17.96 2.82
CA ARG A 14 -10.87 19.10 3.74
C ARG A 14 -9.55 19.67 4.29
N LEU A 15 -8.57 18.82 4.59
CA LEU A 15 -7.25 19.27 5.04
C LEU A 15 -6.50 20.01 3.93
N ARG A 16 -6.57 19.52 2.68
CA ARG A 16 -5.98 20.18 1.51
C ARG A 16 -6.61 21.54 1.25
N GLU A 17 -7.93 21.62 1.26
CA GLU A 17 -8.68 22.88 1.09
C GLU A 17 -8.34 23.93 2.16
N ARG A 18 -8.01 23.49 3.37
CA ARG A 18 -7.58 24.35 4.47
C ARG A 18 -6.11 24.79 4.39
N GLY A 19 -5.37 24.34 3.37
CA GLY A 19 -3.96 24.67 3.19
C GLY A 19 -3.04 23.98 4.21
N THR A 20 -3.40 22.78 4.68
CA THR A 20 -2.56 22.02 5.62
C THR A 20 -1.21 21.70 4.98
N HIS A 21 -0.12 22.10 5.64
CA HIS A 21 1.24 21.81 5.19
C HIS A 21 1.71 20.42 5.67
N ALA A 22 1.10 19.38 5.10
CA ALA A 22 1.50 17.99 5.31
C ALA A 22 1.29 17.19 4.01
N GLU A 23 2.02 16.10 3.87
CA GLU A 23 1.76 15.11 2.83
C GLU A 23 0.52 14.32 3.21
N LEU A 24 -0.46 14.26 2.31
CA LEU A 24 -1.74 13.61 2.55
C LEU A 24 -1.76 12.27 1.81
N VAL A 25 -1.95 11.17 2.53
CA VAL A 25 -1.96 9.83 1.93
C VAL A 25 -3.29 9.16 2.18
N PHE A 26 -3.88 8.59 1.13
CA PHE A 26 -5.13 7.86 1.24
C PHE A 26 -4.87 6.39 1.53
N LEU A 27 -5.38 5.87 2.65
CA LEU A 27 -5.32 4.45 2.98
C LEU A 27 -6.41 3.69 2.23
N LEU A 28 -6.06 2.58 1.59
CA LEU A 28 -7.00 1.76 0.82
C LEU A 28 -6.97 0.31 1.29
N GLU A 29 -8.15 -0.23 1.60
CA GLU A 29 -8.32 -1.67 1.80
C GLU A 29 -8.27 -2.41 0.45
N ALA A 30 -8.04 -3.72 0.47
CA ALA A 30 -8.09 -4.55 -0.74
C ALA A 30 -9.50 -4.62 -1.38
N GLY A 31 -10.54 -4.24 -0.62
CA GLY A 31 -11.92 -4.18 -1.08
C GLY A 31 -12.82 -3.43 -0.11
N GLY A 32 -14.09 -3.28 -0.48
CA GLY A 32 -15.06 -2.50 0.28
C GLY A 32 -15.11 -1.02 -0.14
N ILE A 33 -15.78 -0.21 0.67
CA ILE A 33 -16.05 1.21 0.41
C ILE A 33 -15.56 2.03 1.60
N PRO A 34 -14.95 3.22 1.38
CA PRO A 34 -14.60 4.14 2.46
C PRO A 34 -15.77 4.41 3.40
N ALA A 35 -15.53 4.35 4.71
CA ALA A 35 -16.58 4.45 5.71
C ALA A 35 -17.38 5.77 5.62
N ASP A 36 -16.70 6.87 5.28
CA ASP A 36 -17.28 8.20 5.07
C ASP A 36 -18.15 8.31 3.81
N GLN A 37 -18.12 7.31 2.94
CA GLN A 37 -18.82 7.30 1.65
C GLN A 37 -19.88 6.19 1.55
N LEU A 38 -20.09 5.38 2.59
CA LEU A 38 -21.03 4.25 2.59
C LEU A 38 -22.47 4.63 2.20
N THR A 39 -22.90 5.86 2.50
CA THR A 39 -24.25 6.35 2.19
C THR A 39 -24.32 7.16 0.90
N ASP A 40 -23.20 7.39 0.23
CA ASP A 40 -23.14 8.12 -1.04
C ASP A 40 -23.24 7.12 -2.21
N PRO A 41 -24.35 7.13 -2.99
CA PRO A 41 -24.54 6.20 -4.11
C PRO A 41 -23.57 6.45 -5.28
N THR A 42 -22.82 7.56 -5.26
CA THR A 42 -21.78 7.88 -6.25
C THR A 42 -20.37 7.56 -5.75
N SER A 43 -20.26 6.96 -4.55
CA SER A 43 -19.00 6.53 -3.98
C SER A 43 -18.30 5.50 -4.86
N ARG A 44 -16.97 5.60 -4.90
CA ARG A 44 -16.11 4.54 -5.42
C ARG A 44 -15.72 3.60 -4.28
N SER A 45 -15.68 2.31 -4.58
CA SER A 45 -14.97 1.32 -3.75
C SER A 45 -13.47 1.56 -3.75
N TYR A 46 -12.75 0.96 -2.81
CA TYR A 46 -11.28 1.05 -2.79
C TYR A 46 -10.66 0.49 -4.08
N THR A 47 -11.23 -0.58 -4.63
CA THR A 47 -10.76 -1.15 -5.91
C THR A 47 -10.97 -0.20 -7.08
N GLU A 48 -12.09 0.52 -7.11
CA GLU A 48 -12.35 1.57 -8.11
C GLU A 48 -11.42 2.78 -7.95
N TRP A 49 -11.03 3.14 -6.72
CA TRP A 49 -10.01 4.16 -6.48
C TRP A 49 -8.62 3.76 -7.00
N MET A 50 -8.34 2.46 -7.13
CA MET A 50 -7.08 1.92 -7.63
C MET A 50 -7.06 1.64 -9.14
N THR A 51 -8.14 1.96 -9.88
CA THR A 51 -8.12 1.95 -11.35
C THR A 51 -7.42 3.21 -11.90
N PRO A 52 -6.99 3.23 -13.17
CA PRO A 52 -6.42 4.44 -13.78
C PRO A 52 -7.28 5.69 -13.57
N GLU A 53 -8.59 5.57 -13.75
CA GLU A 53 -9.54 6.68 -13.60
C GLU A 53 -9.68 7.12 -12.13
N GLY A 54 -9.63 6.17 -11.19
CA GLY A 54 -9.61 6.47 -9.76
C GLY A 54 -8.34 7.22 -9.36
N LEU A 55 -7.19 6.76 -9.82
CA LEU A 55 -5.89 7.38 -9.55
C LEU A 55 -5.78 8.79 -10.18
N ASP A 56 -6.33 9.01 -11.38
CA ASP A 56 -6.40 10.34 -11.99
C ASP A 56 -7.12 11.35 -11.09
N VAL A 57 -8.21 10.91 -10.46
CA VAL A 57 -8.95 11.76 -9.50
C VAL A 57 -8.14 11.95 -8.21
N LEU A 58 -7.53 10.89 -7.67
CA LEU A 58 -6.75 10.98 -6.43
C LEU A 58 -5.56 11.92 -6.53
N ALA A 59 -4.89 11.99 -7.69
CA ALA A 59 -3.75 12.88 -7.93
C ALA A 59 -4.07 14.37 -7.69
N ALA A 60 -5.34 14.78 -7.79
CA ALA A 60 -5.76 16.13 -7.46
C ALA A 60 -5.93 16.38 -5.94
N HIS A 61 -6.09 15.33 -5.13
CA HIS A 61 -6.58 15.42 -3.75
C HIS A 61 -5.61 14.92 -2.68
N VAL A 62 -4.71 14.02 -3.04
CA VAL A 62 -3.71 13.45 -2.13
C VAL A 62 -2.33 13.45 -2.80
N ASP A 63 -1.31 13.23 -2.00
CA ASP A 63 0.10 13.16 -2.40
C ASP A 63 0.58 11.72 -2.53
N GLY A 64 -0.16 10.77 -1.95
CA GLY A 64 0.12 9.35 -2.08
C GLY A 64 -1.07 8.45 -1.75
N ILE A 65 -0.86 7.17 -1.97
CA ILE A 65 -1.78 6.08 -1.61
C ILE A 65 -1.05 5.06 -0.74
N SER A 66 -1.80 4.39 0.12
CA SER A 66 -1.30 3.35 1.01
C SER A 66 -2.27 2.16 1.00
N PRO A 67 -2.24 1.33 -0.06
CA PRO A 67 -3.04 0.13 -0.15
C PRO A 67 -2.56 -0.99 0.79
N ASP A 68 -3.48 -1.86 1.20
CA ASP A 68 -3.17 -3.14 1.81
C ASP A 68 -2.18 -3.94 0.94
N LYS A 69 -1.17 -4.56 1.57
CA LYS A 69 -0.08 -5.26 0.87
C LYS A 69 -0.56 -6.34 -0.09
N THR A 70 -1.71 -6.97 0.13
CA THR A 70 -2.26 -8.00 -0.74
C THR A 70 -2.62 -7.45 -2.11
N VAL A 71 -2.95 -6.15 -2.22
CA VAL A 71 -3.13 -5.47 -3.52
C VAL A 71 -1.83 -5.51 -4.32
N ILE A 72 -0.69 -5.23 -3.66
CA ILE A 72 0.62 -5.20 -4.31
C ILE A 72 1.11 -6.61 -4.63
N LEU A 73 0.88 -7.56 -3.73
CA LEU A 73 1.24 -8.97 -3.90
C LEU A 73 0.40 -9.66 -5.01
N ALA A 74 -0.81 -9.17 -5.28
CA ALA A 74 -1.74 -9.68 -6.28
C ALA A 74 -1.85 -11.22 -6.26
N PRO A 75 -2.40 -11.83 -5.20
CA PRO A 75 -2.53 -13.27 -5.13
C PRO A 75 -3.43 -13.82 -6.25
N ASP A 76 -3.05 -14.94 -6.86
CA ASP A 76 -3.92 -15.72 -7.75
C ASP A 76 -5.03 -16.45 -6.96
N ALA A 77 -5.88 -17.20 -7.65
CA ALA A 77 -6.98 -17.95 -7.03
C ALA A 77 -6.48 -19.01 -6.02
N GLU A 78 -5.23 -19.45 -6.14
CA GLU A 78 -4.56 -20.38 -5.24
C GLU A 78 -3.77 -19.68 -4.12
N GLY A 79 -3.82 -18.34 -4.07
CA GLY A 79 -3.14 -17.53 -3.06
C GLY A 79 -1.66 -17.28 -3.31
N ARG A 80 -1.13 -17.57 -4.50
CA ARG A 80 0.27 -17.29 -4.85
C ARG A 80 0.43 -15.85 -5.31
N ALA A 81 1.44 -15.16 -4.78
CA ALA A 81 1.76 -13.81 -5.22
C ALA A 81 2.11 -13.81 -6.73
N THR A 82 1.41 -12.98 -7.50
CA THR A 82 1.68 -12.73 -8.93
C THR A 82 2.18 -11.31 -9.19
N GLY A 83 2.25 -10.48 -8.15
CA GLY A 83 2.74 -9.11 -8.23
C GLY A 83 4.25 -8.98 -8.50
N PRO A 84 4.75 -7.74 -8.58
CA PRO A 84 4.06 -6.50 -8.19
C PRO A 84 2.88 -6.13 -9.10
N ALA A 85 1.74 -5.76 -8.50
CA ALA A 85 0.59 -5.26 -9.24
C ALA A 85 0.91 -3.93 -9.96
N PRO A 86 0.28 -3.65 -11.12
CA PRO A 86 0.56 -2.44 -11.89
C PRO A 86 0.10 -1.14 -11.21
N VAL A 87 -0.63 -1.22 -10.09
CA VAL A 87 -1.11 -0.05 -9.35
C VAL A 87 0.03 0.86 -8.90
N VAL A 88 1.20 0.30 -8.52
CA VAL A 88 2.35 1.08 -8.05
C VAL A 88 2.86 1.99 -9.17
N ALA A 89 3.20 1.40 -10.33
CA ALA A 89 3.67 2.15 -11.48
C ALA A 89 2.64 3.20 -11.96
N ARG A 90 1.35 2.84 -11.99
CA ARG A 90 0.27 3.76 -12.40
C ARG A 90 0.10 4.95 -11.46
N ALA A 91 0.31 4.75 -10.15
CA ALA A 91 0.27 5.81 -9.17
C ALA A 91 1.48 6.74 -9.32
N HIS A 92 2.68 6.18 -9.50
CA HIS A 92 3.90 6.96 -9.76
C HIS A 92 3.83 7.80 -11.05
N GLU A 93 3.25 7.26 -12.13
CA GLU A 93 3.00 8.00 -13.37
C GLU A 93 2.16 9.28 -13.15
N ARG A 94 1.38 9.32 -12.06
CA ARG A 94 0.51 10.44 -11.66
C ARG A 94 1.12 11.29 -10.55
N GLY A 95 2.36 11.01 -10.15
CA GLY A 95 3.07 11.71 -9.09
C GLY A 95 2.59 11.36 -7.67
N LEU A 96 1.86 10.25 -7.51
CA LEU A 96 1.45 9.76 -6.20
C LEU A 96 2.53 8.86 -5.61
N ALA A 97 2.98 9.14 -4.40
CA ALA A 97 3.79 8.22 -3.62
C ALA A 97 2.96 6.97 -3.26
N VAL A 98 3.62 5.82 -3.13
CA VAL A 98 2.97 4.54 -2.83
C VAL A 98 3.60 3.92 -1.60
N PHE A 99 2.80 3.79 -0.56
CA PHE A 99 3.12 3.07 0.66
C PHE A 99 2.34 1.76 0.72
N THR A 100 2.65 0.88 1.66
CA THR A 100 1.79 -0.27 1.95
C THR A 100 1.87 -0.71 3.39
N TRP A 101 0.84 -1.42 3.86
CA TRP A 101 0.70 -1.86 5.23
C TRP A 101 -0.01 -3.24 5.29
N THR A 102 0.07 -4.00 6.37
CA THR A 102 1.17 -4.01 7.35
C THR A 102 2.00 -5.28 7.13
N CYS A 103 3.30 -5.11 6.98
CA CYS A 103 4.24 -6.21 6.90
C CYS A 103 4.46 -6.81 8.30
N ARG A 104 3.87 -7.99 8.50
CA ARG A 104 3.95 -8.79 9.72
C ARG A 104 4.52 -10.17 9.39
N PRO A 105 5.51 -10.68 10.15
CA PRO A 105 6.20 -11.92 9.83
C PRO A 105 5.39 -13.18 10.18
N GLU A 106 4.35 -13.06 11.01
CA GLU A 106 3.54 -14.19 11.45
C GLU A 106 2.69 -14.77 10.32
N ASN A 107 2.58 -16.10 10.28
CA ASN A 107 1.85 -16.86 9.27
C ASN A 107 0.40 -16.39 9.07
N ALA A 108 -0.27 -15.90 10.12
CA ALA A 108 -1.61 -15.34 10.05
C ALA A 108 -1.73 -14.17 9.04
N PHE A 109 -0.65 -13.44 8.80
CA PHE A 109 -0.63 -12.26 7.93
C PHE A 109 0.05 -12.50 6.58
N LEU A 110 0.68 -13.65 6.37
CA LEU A 110 1.33 -14.01 5.11
C LEU A 110 0.34 -14.68 4.14
N LEU A 111 0.60 -14.60 2.84
CA LEU A 111 -0.08 -15.39 1.83
C LEU A 111 0.19 -16.89 2.04
N PRO A 112 -0.75 -17.78 1.68
CA PRO A 112 -0.66 -19.21 1.99
C PRO A 112 0.67 -19.88 1.63
N PRO A 113 1.31 -19.61 0.48
CA PRO A 113 2.58 -20.27 0.12
C PRO A 113 3.78 -19.91 0.99
N PHE A 114 3.73 -18.76 1.69
CA PHE A 114 4.80 -18.33 2.58
C PHE A 114 4.58 -18.79 4.02
N ARG A 115 3.50 -19.52 4.30
CA ARG A 115 3.20 -19.99 5.65
C ARG A 115 3.96 -21.27 5.98
N THR A 116 4.59 -21.31 7.15
CA THR A 116 5.32 -22.48 7.66
C THR A 116 5.08 -22.66 9.15
N GLY A 117 4.47 -23.77 9.57
CA GLY A 117 4.14 -24.00 10.98
C GLY A 117 2.78 -23.42 11.38
N ASP A 118 2.64 -23.01 12.65
CA ASP A 118 1.38 -22.52 13.22
C ASP A 118 1.12 -21.05 12.87
N LEU A 119 -0.13 -20.59 12.96
CA LEU A 119 -0.51 -19.23 12.55
C LEU A 119 0.22 -18.11 13.32
N ALA A 120 0.66 -18.38 14.55
CA ALA A 120 1.40 -17.43 15.39
C ALA A 120 2.92 -17.44 15.13
N ASP A 121 3.44 -18.46 14.46
CA ASP A 121 4.87 -18.57 14.15
C ASP A 121 5.24 -17.65 12.98
N TYR A 122 6.53 -17.32 12.88
CA TYR A 122 7.07 -16.64 11.72
C TYR A 122 7.12 -17.58 10.53
N GLY A 123 6.58 -17.13 9.39
CA GLY A 123 6.69 -17.85 8.13
C GLY A 123 7.89 -17.44 7.30
N ASP A 124 7.84 -17.72 6.00
CA ASP A 124 8.78 -17.21 5.01
C ASP A 124 8.46 -15.76 4.61
N TRP A 125 8.43 -14.89 5.61
CA TRP A 125 8.13 -13.46 5.43
C TRP A 125 9.17 -12.76 4.55
N ARG A 126 10.42 -13.23 4.54
CA ARG A 126 11.50 -12.67 3.70
C ARG A 126 11.15 -12.79 2.23
N SER A 127 10.69 -13.97 1.78
CA SER A 127 10.31 -14.18 0.38
C SER A 127 9.09 -13.36 -0.02
N GLU A 128 8.09 -13.24 0.86
CA GLU A 128 6.92 -12.39 0.59
C GLU A 128 7.31 -10.91 0.51
N TRP A 129 8.04 -10.40 1.50
CA TRP A 129 8.43 -9.00 1.56
C TRP A 129 9.41 -8.64 0.45
N ALA A 130 10.20 -9.59 -0.05
CA ALA A 130 11.02 -9.39 -1.24
C ALA A 130 10.17 -9.10 -2.49
N VAL A 131 8.93 -9.62 -2.60
CA VAL A 131 8.00 -9.22 -3.68
C VAL A 131 7.64 -7.74 -3.55
N LEU A 132 7.32 -7.29 -2.33
CA LEU A 132 7.02 -5.89 -2.04
C LEU A 132 8.21 -4.97 -2.28
N ALA A 133 9.42 -5.38 -1.88
CA ALA A 133 10.65 -4.60 -2.07
C ALA A 133 10.96 -4.36 -3.56
N ARG A 134 10.62 -5.33 -4.43
CA ARG A 134 10.76 -5.19 -5.89
C ARG A 134 9.67 -4.35 -6.54
N ALA A 135 8.60 -4.01 -5.81
CA ALA A 135 7.49 -3.23 -6.35
C ALA A 135 7.82 -1.74 -6.54
N GLY A 136 8.91 -1.24 -5.96
CA GLY A 136 9.31 0.16 -6.03
C GLY A 136 8.53 1.07 -5.08
N LEU A 137 8.05 0.56 -3.96
CA LEU A 137 7.30 1.33 -2.95
C LEU A 137 8.17 2.45 -2.35
N ASP A 138 7.56 3.59 -2.07
CA ASP A 138 8.19 4.75 -1.42
C ASP A 138 8.34 4.58 0.10
N GLY A 139 7.61 3.62 0.66
CA GLY A 139 7.75 3.20 2.05
C GLY A 139 6.83 2.03 2.40
N VAL A 140 7.10 1.44 3.55
CA VAL A 140 6.35 0.27 4.04
C VAL A 140 6.11 0.40 5.54
N PHE A 141 4.93 0.01 5.99
CA PHE A 141 4.61 -0.12 7.40
C PHE A 141 4.92 -1.56 7.85
N VAL A 142 5.79 -1.67 8.84
CA VAL A 142 6.24 -2.94 9.42
C VAL A 142 5.97 -2.89 10.93
N ASP A 143 5.53 -4.01 11.52
CA ASP A 143 5.43 -4.11 12.99
C ASP A 143 6.78 -4.43 13.64
N HIS A 144 7.71 -4.99 12.86
CA HIS A 144 9.08 -5.34 13.29
C HIS A 144 10.09 -4.55 12.47
N ALA A 145 10.53 -3.40 13.02
CA ALA A 145 11.41 -2.47 12.31
C ALA A 145 12.77 -3.06 11.94
N ASP A 146 13.35 -3.91 12.81
CA ASP A 146 14.60 -4.60 12.57
C ASP A 146 14.52 -5.55 11.35
N LEU A 147 13.43 -6.31 11.25
CA LEU A 147 13.16 -7.19 10.11
C LEU A 147 12.85 -6.38 8.84
N GLY A 148 12.15 -5.26 8.99
CA GLY A 148 11.87 -4.35 7.88
C GLY A 148 13.14 -3.78 7.26
N VAL A 149 14.09 -3.32 8.08
CA VAL A 149 15.39 -2.82 7.61
C VAL A 149 16.17 -3.90 6.87
N GLU A 150 16.08 -5.16 7.28
CA GLU A 150 16.74 -6.28 6.59
C GLU A 150 16.34 -6.40 5.12
N VAL A 151 15.07 -6.18 4.79
CA VAL A 151 14.53 -6.38 3.44
C VAL A 151 14.38 -5.09 2.64
N PHE A 152 13.97 -4.00 3.30
CA PHE A 152 13.63 -2.73 2.66
C PHE A 152 14.71 -1.65 2.87
N GLY A 153 15.67 -1.87 3.76
CA GLY A 153 16.70 -0.87 4.12
C GLY A 153 17.90 -0.82 3.17
N THR A 154 18.03 -1.77 2.24
CA THR A 154 19.07 -1.72 1.20
C THR A 154 18.66 -0.77 0.09
N GLU A 155 19.24 0.44 0.07
CA GLU A 155 19.22 1.27 -1.13
C GLU A 155 19.86 0.50 -2.31
N PRO A 156 19.36 0.63 -3.54
CA PRO A 156 20.14 0.23 -4.69
C PRO A 156 21.42 1.06 -4.66
N ILE A 157 22.57 0.38 -4.55
CA ILE A 157 23.88 0.97 -4.85
C ILE A 157 23.77 1.58 -6.24
N GLY A 158 23.63 2.91 -6.30
CA GLY A 158 23.66 3.64 -7.55
C GLY A 158 24.97 3.33 -8.24
N GLU A 159 24.91 2.76 -9.44
CA GLU A 159 26.05 2.69 -10.33
C GLU A 159 26.43 4.13 -10.71
N GLY A 160 27.40 4.68 -9.98
CA GLY A 160 28.20 5.79 -10.46
C GLY A 160 29.08 5.29 -11.61
N GLY A 161 28.87 5.87 -12.79
CA GLY A 161 29.69 5.71 -13.98
C GLY A 161 29.48 6.87 -14.93
#